data_AF-A0A958UQ97-F1
#
_entry.id   AF-A0A958UQ97-F1
#
_cell.length_a   1.000
_cell.length_b   1.000
_cell.length_c   1.000
_cell.angle_alpha   90.00
_cell.angle_beta   90.00
_cell.angle_gamma   90.00
#
_symmetry.space_group_name_H-M   'P 1'
#
loop_
_entity.id
_entity.type
_entity.pdbx_description
1 polymer ?
#
loop_
_entity_poly.entity_id
_entity_poly.type
_entity_poly.pdbx_seq_one_letter_code
_entity_poly.pdbx_strand_id
1 'polypeptide(L)'
;MKKVVLVVLMLCTFINYAQKKNGTVYDEHPAIDAVNAFIKAAVAGDKAKMGSFLTADFRAFNGTSNRASDEGMDKEAFLNNQMVYFNRLDYYAIVPYPGSYPDAIEYKKDNPNNDVWVQTWDLLKGVDKETGVKITAASHRLYTLTKNNKIKNIITYNNGSVIDEIRASFADRTNGTIYNHHENINTVRKMMYAIENNDWDKAYSFYDKDVRFIDSSSPTFESISLVEQKDVDKKILENFDVASIDMVGYPDYLHYEMGDARVVQSWWNINFIRKSDKKAITMPIHYQMNFNEDGKITSETAYYNAKLLD
;
A
#
# COMPACT_ATOMS: atom_id res chain seq x y z
N MET A 1 -52.03 0.44 -34.48
CA MET A 1 -50.61 0.01 -34.37
C MET A 1 -49.65 0.80 -35.24
N LYS A 2 -49.82 0.89 -36.59
CA LYS A 2 -48.90 1.66 -37.47
C LYS A 2 -48.72 3.15 -37.11
N LYS A 3 -49.77 3.82 -36.61
CA LYS A 3 -49.70 5.24 -36.19
C LYS A 3 -48.96 5.46 -34.86
N VAL A 4 -48.97 4.48 -33.95
CA VAL A 4 -48.27 4.55 -32.66
C VAL A 4 -46.77 4.33 -32.84
N VAL A 5 -46.39 3.42 -33.74
CA VAL A 5 -44.98 3.18 -34.11
C VAL A 5 -44.35 4.43 -34.74
N LEU A 6 -45.09 5.17 -35.58
CA LEU A 6 -44.61 6.42 -36.19
C LEU A 6 -44.40 7.57 -35.18
N VAL A 7 -45.25 7.64 -34.14
CA VAL A 7 -45.12 8.63 -33.05
C VAL A 7 -43.94 8.29 -32.13
N VAL A 8 -43.73 7.00 -31.83
CA VAL A 8 -42.55 6.54 -31.06
C VAL A 8 -41.26 6.76 -31.86
N LEU A 9 -41.24 6.51 -33.17
CA LEU A 9 -40.07 6.80 -34.03
C LEU A 9 -39.78 8.30 -34.14
N MET A 10 -40.79 9.17 -34.21
CA MET A 10 -40.60 10.63 -34.17
C MET A 10 -40.10 11.10 -32.80
N LEU A 11 -40.56 10.51 -31.69
CA LEU A 11 -40.06 10.82 -30.35
C LEU A 11 -38.59 10.41 -30.17
N CYS A 12 -38.14 9.31 -30.80
CA CYS A 12 -36.74 8.89 -30.78
C CYS A 12 -35.80 9.86 -31.54
N THR A 13 -36.29 10.58 -32.56
CA THR A 13 -35.46 11.52 -33.33
C THR A 13 -35.13 12.82 -32.59
N PHE A 14 -35.89 13.19 -31.54
CA PHE A 14 -35.66 14.41 -30.74
C PHE A 14 -34.72 14.23 -29.53
N ILE A 15 -34.22 13.01 -29.27
CA ILE A 15 -33.34 12.74 -28.12
C ILE A 15 -31.86 13.05 -28.43
N ASN A 16 -31.52 13.39 -29.67
CA ASN A 16 -30.11 13.52 -30.12
C ASN A 16 -29.40 14.86 -29.78
N TYR A 17 -29.99 15.75 -28.97
CA TYR A 17 -29.32 17.00 -28.54
C TYR A 17 -29.16 17.14 -27.02
N ALA A 18 -29.07 16.03 -26.28
CA ALA A 18 -28.85 16.08 -24.83
C ALA A 18 -27.45 16.60 -24.43
N GLN A 19 -26.45 16.52 -25.31
CA GLN A 19 -25.06 16.87 -24.98
C GLN A 19 -24.67 18.23 -25.56
N LYS A 20 -24.23 19.16 -24.69
CA LYS A 20 -23.68 20.46 -25.08
C LYS A 20 -22.15 20.36 -25.17
N LYS A 21 -21.58 20.56 -26.36
CA LYS A 21 -20.12 20.62 -26.56
C LYS A 21 -19.56 21.89 -25.92
N ASN A 22 -18.57 21.74 -25.03
CA ASN A 22 -17.84 22.86 -24.42
C ASN A 22 -16.33 22.69 -24.63
N GLY A 23 -15.86 22.96 -25.84
CA GLY A 23 -14.43 22.93 -26.17
C GLY A 23 -13.98 21.80 -27.07
N THR A 24 -12.66 21.67 -27.21
CA THR A 24 -11.96 20.61 -27.95
C THR A 24 -10.87 20.04 -27.07
N VAL A 25 -10.69 18.72 -27.12
CA VAL A 25 -9.62 18.00 -26.42
C VAL A 25 -8.59 17.56 -27.46
N TYR A 26 -7.32 17.66 -27.11
CA TYR A 26 -6.17 17.34 -27.95
C TYR A 26 -5.20 16.44 -27.16
N ASP A 27 -4.75 15.37 -27.80
CA ASP A 27 -3.67 14.49 -27.35
C ASP A 27 -2.29 14.99 -27.79
N GLU A 28 -2.24 15.81 -28.85
CA GLU A 28 -1.06 16.55 -29.29
C GLU A 28 -1.32 18.07 -29.27
N HIS A 29 -0.57 18.81 -28.45
CA HIS A 29 -0.72 20.26 -28.32
C HIS A 29 0.55 20.92 -27.75
N PRO A 30 0.99 22.11 -28.23
CA PRO A 30 2.18 22.80 -27.69
C PRO A 30 2.16 23.07 -26.17
N ALA A 31 0.96 23.18 -25.60
CA ALA A 31 0.79 23.30 -24.15
C ALA A 31 1.19 22.03 -23.39
N ILE A 32 0.95 20.83 -23.97
CA ILE A 32 1.38 19.55 -23.42
C ILE A 32 2.91 19.49 -23.40
N ASP A 33 3.57 19.92 -24.48
CA ASP A 33 5.03 19.96 -24.55
C ASP A 33 5.63 20.87 -23.48
N ALA A 34 5.02 22.03 -23.24
CA ALA A 34 5.43 22.94 -22.18
C ALA A 34 5.30 22.31 -20.78
N VAL A 35 4.20 21.60 -20.51
CA VAL A 35 3.99 20.88 -19.24
C VAL A 35 5.01 19.74 -19.08
N ASN A 36 5.24 18.94 -20.12
CA ASN A 36 6.23 17.87 -20.09
C ASN A 36 7.65 18.40 -19.85
N ALA A 37 8.01 19.51 -20.50
CA ALA A 37 9.30 20.17 -20.29
C ALA A 37 9.45 20.76 -18.88
N PHE A 38 8.36 21.31 -18.33
CA PHE A 38 8.29 21.77 -16.94
C PHE A 38 8.49 20.62 -15.94
N ILE A 39 7.80 19.49 -16.12
CA ILE A 39 7.95 18.29 -15.27
C ILE A 39 9.39 17.75 -15.35
N LYS A 40 9.96 17.69 -16.56
CA LYS A 40 11.36 17.25 -16.75
C LYS A 40 12.35 18.17 -16.02
N ALA A 41 12.12 19.48 -16.03
CA ALA A 41 12.94 20.43 -15.28
C ALA A 41 12.80 20.21 -13.76
N ALA A 42 11.59 19.92 -13.27
CA ALA A 42 11.35 19.61 -11.86
C ALA A 42 12.10 18.35 -11.41
N VAL A 43 12.02 17.27 -12.18
CA VAL A 43 12.75 16.01 -11.90
C VAL A 43 14.27 16.22 -11.94
N ALA A 44 14.75 17.08 -12.83
CA ALA A 44 16.18 17.42 -12.92
C ALA A 44 16.66 18.42 -11.85
N GLY A 45 15.78 18.95 -11.00
CA GLY A 45 16.13 19.97 -10.01
C GLY A 45 16.47 21.34 -10.61
N ASP A 46 16.07 21.61 -11.84
CA ASP A 46 16.37 22.85 -12.56
C ASP A 46 15.32 23.94 -12.23
N LYS A 47 15.46 24.53 -11.04
CA LYS A 47 14.55 25.57 -10.52
C LYS A 47 14.41 26.76 -11.47
N ALA A 48 15.50 27.18 -12.12
CA ALA A 48 15.50 28.32 -13.03
C ALA A 48 14.68 28.02 -14.30
N LYS A 49 14.88 26.84 -14.90
CA LYS A 49 14.12 26.41 -16.06
C LYS A 49 12.64 26.20 -15.73
N MET A 50 12.31 25.61 -14.57
CA MET A 50 10.92 25.55 -14.09
C MET A 50 10.30 26.95 -14.03
N GLY A 51 10.98 27.91 -13.39
CA GLY A 51 10.50 29.28 -13.25
C GLY A 51 10.29 29.99 -14.59
N SER A 52 11.02 29.60 -15.64
CA SER A 52 10.85 30.13 -17.00
C SER A 52 9.51 29.74 -17.64
N PHE A 53 8.90 28.61 -17.24
CA PHE A 53 7.60 28.17 -17.76
C PHE A 53 6.42 28.87 -17.06
N LEU A 54 6.62 29.46 -15.88
CA LEU A 54 5.56 30.06 -15.08
C LEU A 54 5.37 31.56 -15.40
N THR A 55 4.14 32.06 -15.41
CA THR A 55 3.87 33.51 -15.48
C THR A 55 4.38 34.25 -14.24
N ALA A 56 4.37 35.58 -14.24
CA ALA A 56 4.79 36.37 -13.09
C ALA A 56 3.76 36.30 -11.94
N ASP A 57 2.48 36.23 -12.27
CA ASP A 57 1.32 36.16 -11.37
C ASP A 57 0.90 34.73 -11.03
N PHE A 58 1.80 33.75 -11.20
CA PHE A 58 1.50 32.33 -11.05
C PHE A 58 0.95 31.96 -9.66
N ARG A 59 0.00 31.00 -9.63
CA ARG A 59 -0.52 30.40 -8.39
C ARG A 59 -0.64 28.87 -8.46
N ALA A 60 -0.26 28.20 -7.37
CA ALA A 60 -0.44 26.76 -7.20
C ALA A 60 -1.44 26.46 -6.06
N PHE A 61 -2.41 25.60 -6.33
CA PHE A 61 -3.51 25.27 -5.42
C PHE A 61 -3.48 23.80 -5.03
N ASN A 62 -3.84 23.52 -3.78
CA ASN A 62 -4.16 22.17 -3.34
C ASN A 62 -5.64 21.88 -3.61
N GLY A 63 -5.91 20.97 -4.55
CA GLY A 63 -7.26 20.58 -4.93
C GLY A 63 -8.06 19.86 -3.84
N THR A 64 -7.41 19.43 -2.75
CA THR A 64 -8.06 18.82 -1.57
C THR A 64 -8.14 19.77 -0.37
N SER A 65 -7.77 21.04 -0.54
CA SER A 65 -7.88 22.06 0.51
C SER A 65 -9.33 22.23 0.95
N ASN A 66 -9.55 22.29 2.27
CA ASN A 66 -10.86 22.61 2.87
C ASN A 66 -10.96 24.09 3.27
N ARG A 67 -9.97 24.92 2.91
CA ARG A 67 -9.92 26.35 3.26
C ARG A 67 -10.60 27.17 2.17
N ALA A 68 -11.70 27.83 2.52
CA ALA A 68 -12.43 28.71 1.59
C ALA A 68 -11.64 29.96 1.16
N SER A 69 -10.65 30.37 1.95
CA SER A 69 -9.77 31.52 1.70
C SER A 69 -8.39 31.14 1.17
N ASP A 70 -8.25 29.97 0.53
CA ASP A 70 -6.98 29.53 -0.05
C ASP A 70 -6.60 30.37 -1.27
N GLU A 71 -5.63 31.26 -1.11
CA GLU A 71 -5.12 32.12 -2.19
C GLU A 71 -4.09 31.42 -3.09
N GLY A 72 -3.73 30.17 -2.77
CA GLY A 72 -2.70 29.42 -3.46
C GLY A 72 -1.29 29.92 -3.18
N MET A 73 -0.34 29.00 -3.35
CA MET A 73 1.09 29.25 -3.21
C MET A 73 1.59 30.10 -4.38
N ASP A 74 2.36 31.14 -4.08
CA ASP A 74 3.00 31.97 -5.11
C ASP A 74 4.14 31.22 -5.84
N LYS A 75 4.65 31.86 -6.90
CA LYS A 75 5.69 31.31 -7.77
C LYS A 75 6.95 30.88 -7.02
N GLU A 76 7.48 31.71 -6.14
CA GLU A 76 8.75 31.43 -5.48
C GLU A 76 8.60 30.33 -4.45
N ALA A 77 7.55 30.40 -3.62
CA ALA A 77 7.21 29.37 -2.66
C ALA A 77 6.97 28.02 -3.35
N PHE A 78 6.26 28.00 -4.48
CA PHE A 78 6.03 26.78 -5.26
C PHE A 78 7.33 26.17 -5.77
N LEU A 79 8.20 26.97 -6.39
CA LEU A 79 9.49 26.50 -6.90
C LEU A 79 10.37 25.94 -5.77
N ASN A 80 10.40 26.60 -4.60
CA ASN A 80 11.11 26.09 -3.42
C ASN A 80 10.54 24.75 -2.95
N ASN A 81 9.21 24.63 -2.89
CA ASN A 81 8.55 23.38 -2.52
C ASN A 81 8.85 22.24 -3.50
N GLN A 82 8.93 22.52 -4.80
CA GLN A 82 9.31 21.50 -5.79
C GLN A 82 10.74 20.99 -5.58
N MET A 83 11.65 21.86 -5.17
CA MET A 83 13.03 21.47 -4.87
C MET A 83 13.15 20.57 -3.65
N VAL A 84 12.17 20.57 -2.74
CA VAL A 84 12.14 19.63 -1.59
C VAL A 84 12.13 18.20 -2.10
N TYR A 85 11.32 17.87 -3.11
CA TYR A 85 11.27 16.51 -3.66
C TYR A 85 12.61 16.11 -4.29
N PHE A 86 13.20 16.97 -5.12
CA PHE A 86 14.52 16.70 -5.72
C PHE A 86 15.62 16.52 -4.67
N ASN A 87 15.61 17.36 -3.63
CA ASN A 87 16.65 17.34 -2.61
C ASN A 87 16.49 16.17 -1.63
N ARG A 88 15.26 15.78 -1.29
CA ARG A 88 14.98 14.77 -0.25
C ARG A 88 14.78 13.37 -0.78
N LEU A 89 14.43 13.19 -2.06
CA LEU A 89 14.11 11.87 -2.59
C LEU A 89 15.27 11.29 -3.40
N ASP A 90 15.71 10.10 -3.04
CA ASP A 90 16.44 9.24 -3.95
C ASP A 90 15.50 8.65 -5.00
N TYR A 91 16.03 8.41 -6.20
CA TYR A 91 15.26 7.88 -7.35
C TYR A 91 14.03 8.72 -7.71
N TYR A 92 14.12 10.04 -7.48
CA TYR A 92 13.03 10.96 -7.75
C TYR A 92 12.60 10.89 -9.22
N ALA A 93 11.33 10.59 -9.46
CA ALA A 93 10.75 10.58 -10.78
C ALA A 93 9.28 11.00 -10.76
N ILE A 94 8.86 11.63 -11.85
CA ILE A 94 7.46 11.84 -12.18
C ILE A 94 7.25 11.13 -13.53
N VAL A 95 6.39 10.12 -13.53
CA VAL A 95 6.10 9.32 -14.74
C VAL A 95 4.60 9.26 -14.97
N PRO A 96 4.12 9.11 -16.20
CA PRO A 96 2.70 8.91 -16.45
C PRO A 96 2.16 7.72 -15.66
N TYR A 97 0.93 7.86 -15.16
CA TYR A 97 0.19 6.74 -14.59
C TYR A 97 -0.06 5.68 -15.68
N PRO A 98 0.02 4.37 -15.39
CA PRO A 98 -0.22 3.34 -16.41
C PRO A 98 -1.58 3.52 -17.11
N GLY A 99 -1.55 3.66 -18.43
CA GLY A 99 -2.75 3.89 -19.26
C GLY A 99 -3.23 5.34 -19.31
N SER A 100 -2.52 6.30 -18.72
CA SER A 100 -2.81 7.72 -18.86
C SER A 100 -1.87 8.42 -19.85
N TYR A 101 -2.33 9.55 -20.36
CA TYR A 101 -1.57 10.51 -21.15
C TYR A 101 -2.11 11.92 -20.85
N PRO A 102 -1.31 12.96 -21.08
CA PRO A 102 -1.76 14.34 -20.90
C PRO A 102 -2.78 14.73 -21.98
N ASP A 103 -3.84 15.43 -21.57
CA ASP A 103 -4.84 16.01 -22.48
C ASP A 103 -4.79 17.54 -22.41
N ALA A 104 -4.74 18.20 -23.56
CA ALA A 104 -4.98 19.63 -23.68
C ALA A 104 -6.45 19.92 -24.00
N ILE A 105 -7.02 20.94 -23.35
CA ILE A 105 -8.43 21.30 -23.49
C ILE A 105 -8.55 22.80 -23.75
N GLU A 106 -9.17 23.13 -24.87
CA GLU A 106 -9.57 24.48 -25.21
C GLU A 106 -11.06 24.65 -24.95
N TYR A 107 -11.43 25.26 -23.81
CA TYR A 107 -12.82 25.54 -23.50
C TYR A 107 -13.37 26.69 -24.35
N LYS A 108 -14.64 26.57 -24.76
CA LYS A 108 -15.37 27.66 -25.44
C LYS A 108 -16.06 28.60 -24.45
N LYS A 109 -16.60 28.03 -23.37
CA LYS A 109 -17.32 28.77 -22.34
C LYS A 109 -16.33 29.35 -21.33
N ASP A 110 -16.56 30.59 -20.92
CA ASP A 110 -15.83 31.27 -19.83
C ASP A 110 -14.30 31.33 -20.04
N ASN A 111 -13.85 31.40 -21.31
CA ASN A 111 -12.42 31.43 -21.69
C ASN A 111 -12.06 32.67 -22.55
N PRO A 112 -12.21 33.91 -22.04
CA PRO A 112 -11.97 35.12 -22.82
C PRO A 112 -10.51 35.33 -23.25
N ASN A 113 -9.56 34.67 -22.59
CA ASN A 113 -8.12 34.80 -22.85
C ASN A 113 -7.56 33.73 -23.78
N ASN A 114 -8.41 32.78 -24.24
CA ASN A 114 -7.99 31.58 -24.95
C ASN A 114 -6.89 30.82 -24.19
N ASP A 115 -7.07 30.68 -22.88
CA ASP A 115 -6.20 29.86 -22.04
C ASP A 115 -6.44 28.37 -22.36
N VAL A 116 -5.38 27.57 -22.30
CA VAL A 116 -5.41 26.13 -22.54
C VAL A 116 -5.25 25.40 -21.22
N TRP A 117 -6.12 24.43 -20.96
CA TRP A 117 -5.97 23.53 -19.83
C TRP A 117 -5.16 22.32 -20.25
N VAL A 118 -4.20 21.89 -19.44
CA VAL A 118 -3.55 20.59 -19.61
C VAL A 118 -3.82 19.77 -18.37
N GLN A 119 -4.30 18.55 -18.54
CA GLN A 119 -4.55 17.63 -17.44
C GLN A 119 -3.55 16.49 -17.49
N THR A 120 -2.92 16.16 -16.36
CA THR A 120 -2.01 15.01 -16.26
C THR A 120 -2.43 14.08 -15.13
N TRP A 121 -2.12 12.79 -15.32
CA TRP A 121 -2.22 11.75 -14.31
C TRP A 121 -0.85 11.10 -14.21
N ASP A 122 -0.14 11.39 -13.13
CA ASP A 122 1.25 10.98 -12.94
C ASP A 122 1.41 10.16 -11.67
N LEU A 123 2.47 9.35 -11.62
CA LEU A 123 3.03 8.77 -10.41
C LEU A 123 4.24 9.59 -9.96
N LEU A 124 4.15 10.15 -8.75
CA LEU A 124 5.30 10.66 -8.03
C LEU A 124 6.04 9.49 -7.38
N LYS A 125 7.31 9.33 -7.69
CA LYS A 125 8.16 8.24 -7.21
C LYS A 125 9.40 8.78 -6.51
N GLY A 126 9.85 8.06 -5.49
CA GLY A 126 11.11 8.29 -4.81
C GLY A 126 11.18 7.58 -3.47
N VAL A 127 12.30 7.69 -2.78
CA VAL A 127 12.49 7.22 -1.40
C VAL A 127 13.07 8.37 -0.60
N ASP A 128 12.44 8.76 0.50
CA ASP A 128 13.00 9.82 1.36
C ASP A 128 14.35 9.37 1.92
N LYS A 129 15.38 10.21 1.72
CA LYS A 129 16.78 9.91 2.05
C LYS A 129 17.01 9.66 3.53
N GLU A 130 16.20 10.27 4.39
CA GLU A 130 16.39 10.23 5.84
C GLU A 130 15.54 9.12 6.46
N THR A 131 14.28 8.99 6.05
CA THR A 131 13.34 8.05 6.69
C THR A 131 13.22 6.71 5.97
N GLY A 132 13.65 6.62 4.71
CA GLY A 132 13.46 5.43 3.88
C GLY A 132 12.01 5.20 3.42
N VAL A 133 11.07 6.10 3.76
CA VAL A 133 9.68 6.00 3.33
C VAL A 133 9.61 6.15 1.81
N LYS A 134 9.01 5.15 1.17
CA LYS A 134 8.84 5.09 -0.29
C LYS A 134 7.61 5.88 -0.72
N ILE A 135 7.80 6.73 -1.72
CA ILE A 135 6.73 7.39 -2.46
C ILE A 135 6.48 6.63 -3.76
N THR A 136 5.24 6.18 -3.94
CA THR A 136 4.67 5.79 -5.24
C THR A 136 3.21 6.20 -5.21
N ALA A 137 2.97 7.48 -5.43
CA ALA A 137 1.68 8.11 -5.21
C ALA A 137 1.14 8.69 -6.51
N ALA A 138 -0.10 8.36 -6.85
CA ALA A 138 -0.80 8.99 -7.94
C ALA A 138 -1.04 10.48 -7.63
N SER A 139 -0.89 11.30 -8.65
CA SER A 139 -1.20 12.72 -8.61
C SER A 139 -1.92 13.11 -9.90
N HIS A 140 -3.07 13.76 -9.76
CA HIS A 140 -3.74 14.43 -10.85
C HIS A 140 -3.41 15.92 -10.79
N ARG A 141 -2.98 16.50 -11.92
CA ARG A 141 -2.61 17.91 -11.99
C ARG A 141 -3.33 18.58 -13.14
N LEU A 142 -3.91 19.75 -12.86
CA LEU A 142 -4.50 20.64 -13.84
C LEU A 142 -3.58 21.84 -14.00
N TYR A 143 -3.16 22.12 -15.23
CA TYR A 143 -2.36 23.28 -15.57
C TYR A 143 -3.22 24.22 -16.42
N THR A 144 -3.23 25.51 -16.13
CA THR A 144 -3.80 26.52 -17.04
C THR A 144 -2.65 27.29 -17.68
N LEU A 145 -2.59 27.33 -19.00
CA LEU A 145 -1.54 27.97 -19.77
C LEU A 145 -2.10 29.13 -20.60
N THR A 146 -1.34 30.21 -20.68
CA THR A 146 -1.59 31.32 -21.61
C THR A 146 -1.38 30.87 -23.06
N LYS A 147 -1.86 31.65 -24.03
CA LYS A 147 -1.60 31.44 -25.48
C LYS A 147 -0.11 31.29 -25.87
N ASN A 148 0.81 31.77 -25.03
CA ASN A 148 2.25 31.67 -25.22
C ASN A 148 2.86 30.46 -24.48
N ASN A 149 2.03 29.49 -24.06
CA ASN A 149 2.40 28.29 -23.32
C ASN A 149 3.15 28.58 -22.00
N LYS A 150 2.83 29.70 -21.33
CA LYS A 150 3.26 29.95 -19.94
C LYS A 150 2.19 29.49 -18.97
N ILE A 151 2.57 28.67 -18.00
CA ILE A 151 1.71 28.14 -16.95
C ILE A 151 1.36 29.28 -15.98
N LYS A 152 0.06 29.56 -15.87
CA LYS A 152 -0.50 30.54 -14.95
C LYS A 152 -0.92 29.90 -13.63
N ASN A 153 -1.58 28.75 -13.70
CA ASN A 153 -2.08 28.07 -12.52
C ASN A 153 -1.75 26.57 -12.56
N ILE A 154 -1.53 25.99 -11.38
CA ILE A 154 -1.51 24.53 -11.17
C ILE A 154 -2.50 24.19 -10.05
N ILE A 155 -3.36 23.21 -10.26
CA ILE A 155 -4.17 22.59 -9.21
C ILE A 155 -3.71 21.15 -9.07
N THR A 156 -3.26 20.77 -7.87
CA THR A 156 -2.76 19.42 -7.60
C THR A 156 -3.72 18.66 -6.70
N TYR A 157 -4.10 17.46 -7.12
CA TYR A 157 -4.73 16.44 -6.29
C TYR A 157 -3.71 15.33 -6.11
N ASN A 158 -3.32 15.05 -4.87
CA ASN A 158 -2.31 14.03 -4.55
C ASN A 158 -2.67 13.28 -3.26
N ASN A 159 -1.99 12.15 -3.04
CA ASN A 159 -2.09 11.44 -1.78
C ASN A 159 -1.15 12.07 -0.73
N GLY A 160 -1.70 12.89 0.16
CA GLY A 160 -0.96 13.52 1.26
C GLY A 160 -0.45 12.53 2.32
N SER A 161 -1.06 11.34 2.46
CA SER A 161 -0.74 10.41 3.55
C SER A 161 0.71 9.93 3.54
N VAL A 162 1.32 9.82 2.35
CA VAL A 162 2.72 9.41 2.21
C VAL A 162 3.67 10.48 2.75
N ILE A 163 3.32 11.76 2.59
CA ILE A 163 4.11 12.87 3.13
C ILE A 163 3.94 12.94 4.65
N ASP A 164 2.74 12.63 5.15
CA ASP A 164 2.49 12.55 6.59
C ASP A 164 3.26 11.40 7.24
N GLU A 165 3.39 10.25 6.57
CA GLU A 165 4.24 9.14 7.01
C GLU A 165 5.73 9.52 7.08
N ILE A 166 6.25 10.23 6.07
CA ILE A 166 7.61 10.79 6.11
C ILE A 166 7.78 11.68 7.34
N ARG A 167 6.84 12.58 7.60
CA ARG A 167 6.90 13.48 8.76
C ARG A 167 6.84 12.73 10.08
N ALA A 168 5.95 11.74 10.19
CA ALA A 168 5.81 10.91 11.39
C ALA A 168 7.09 10.12 11.71
N SER A 169 7.81 9.68 10.67
CA SER A 169 9.05 8.90 10.80
C SER A 169 10.25 9.67 11.38
N PHE A 170 10.11 10.98 11.65
CA PHE A 170 11.14 11.78 12.35
C PHE A 170 11.01 11.76 13.86
N ALA A 171 9.99 11.10 14.40
CA ALA A 171 9.76 11.01 15.83
C ALA A 171 9.63 9.55 16.26
N ASP A 172 10.18 9.24 17.44
CA ASP A 172 9.96 7.96 18.07
C ASP A 172 8.50 7.83 18.50
N ARG A 173 7.92 6.65 18.26
CA ARG A 173 6.57 6.30 18.70
C ARG A 173 6.56 4.86 19.22
N THR A 174 6.03 4.65 20.42
CA THR A 174 5.75 3.32 20.94
C THR A 174 4.47 2.74 20.33
N ASN A 175 4.36 1.41 20.30
CA ASN A 175 3.14 0.73 19.85
C ASN A 175 2.90 -0.50 20.74
N GLY A 176 2.53 -0.27 21.99
CA GLY A 176 2.24 -1.34 22.93
C GLY A 176 3.41 -1.77 23.81
N THR A 177 3.22 -2.91 24.47
CA THR A 177 4.12 -3.45 25.50
C THR A 177 4.65 -4.82 25.10
N ILE A 178 5.93 -5.07 25.36
CA ILE A 178 6.57 -6.38 25.20
C ILE A 178 6.79 -7.05 26.56
N TYR A 179 6.46 -8.34 26.64
CA TYR A 179 6.62 -9.15 27.84
C TYR A 179 7.48 -10.38 27.54
N ASN A 180 8.46 -10.67 28.40
CA ASN A 180 9.24 -11.91 28.36
C ASN A 180 8.69 -13.00 29.31
N HIS A 181 7.72 -12.65 30.16
CA HIS A 181 6.97 -13.57 31.02
C HIS A 181 5.49 -13.16 31.01
N HIS A 182 4.63 -14.04 30.49
CA HIS A 182 3.20 -13.80 30.37
C HIS A 182 2.45 -15.15 30.26
N GLU A 183 1.17 -15.19 30.65
CA GLU A 183 0.37 -16.42 30.55
C GLU A 183 0.25 -16.95 29.11
N ASN A 184 0.14 -16.07 28.12
CA ASN A 184 0.12 -16.49 26.71
C ASN A 184 1.45 -17.15 26.28
N ILE A 185 2.60 -16.71 26.82
CA ILE A 185 3.88 -17.41 26.60
C ILE A 185 3.84 -18.81 27.23
N ASN A 186 3.27 -18.92 28.44
CA ASN A 186 3.09 -20.22 29.09
C ASN A 186 2.18 -21.14 28.29
N THR A 187 1.12 -20.61 27.66
CA THR A 187 0.25 -21.34 26.74
C THR A 187 1.02 -21.93 25.57
N VAL A 188 1.84 -21.13 24.86
CA VAL A 188 2.67 -21.62 23.75
C VAL A 188 3.64 -22.72 24.22
N ARG A 189 4.35 -22.51 25.34
CA ARG A 189 5.25 -23.53 25.90
C ARG A 189 4.52 -24.84 26.21
N LYS A 190 3.37 -24.77 26.89
CA LYS A 190 2.56 -25.95 27.23
C LYS A 190 2.09 -26.68 25.98
N MET A 191 1.71 -25.96 24.93
CA MET A 191 1.32 -26.52 23.64
C MET A 191 2.48 -27.26 22.97
N MET A 192 3.64 -26.61 22.84
CA MET A 192 4.82 -27.22 22.22
C MET A 192 5.29 -28.47 22.96
N TYR A 193 5.34 -28.44 24.29
CA TYR A 193 5.72 -29.62 25.05
C TYR A 193 4.62 -30.70 25.10
N ALA A 194 3.36 -30.35 24.86
CA ALA A 194 2.32 -31.36 24.62
C ALA A 194 2.57 -32.10 23.30
N ILE A 195 2.96 -31.39 22.23
CA ILE A 195 3.38 -31.98 20.96
C ILE A 195 4.57 -32.93 21.16
N GLU A 196 5.61 -32.49 21.87
CA GLU A 196 6.78 -33.34 22.19
C GLU A 196 6.38 -34.64 22.91
N ASN A 197 5.42 -34.57 23.81
CA ASN A 197 4.93 -35.70 24.59
C ASN A 197 3.79 -36.47 23.90
N ASN A 198 3.55 -36.21 22.61
CA ASN A 198 2.50 -36.85 21.81
C ASN A 198 1.07 -36.69 22.39
N ASP A 199 0.84 -35.64 23.19
CA ASP A 199 -0.45 -35.26 23.77
C ASP A 199 -1.15 -34.23 22.86
N TRP A 200 -1.55 -34.70 21.69
CA TRP A 200 -2.14 -33.86 20.64
C TRP A 200 -3.49 -33.26 21.04
N ASP A 201 -4.30 -33.97 21.82
CA ASP A 201 -5.58 -33.42 22.31
C ASP A 201 -5.34 -32.19 23.18
N LYS A 202 -4.33 -32.24 24.06
CA LYS A 202 -3.93 -31.08 24.85
C LYS A 202 -3.33 -29.98 23.99
N ALA A 203 -2.44 -30.31 23.03
CA ALA A 203 -1.88 -29.33 22.11
C ALA A 203 -2.99 -28.56 21.38
N TYR A 204 -3.97 -29.27 20.80
CA TYR A 204 -5.08 -28.66 20.09
C TYR A 204 -6.04 -27.89 21.01
N SER A 205 -6.10 -28.21 22.30
CA SER A 205 -6.99 -27.53 23.25
C SER A 205 -6.65 -26.06 23.50
N PHE A 206 -5.44 -25.61 23.16
CA PHE A 206 -5.00 -24.22 23.33
C PHE A 206 -5.50 -23.29 22.23
N TYR A 207 -5.96 -23.83 21.11
CA TYR A 207 -6.54 -23.05 20.03
C TYR A 207 -8.01 -22.72 20.27
N ASP A 208 -8.45 -21.62 19.70
CA ASP A 208 -9.86 -21.34 19.47
C ASP A 208 -10.41 -22.33 18.43
N LYS A 209 -11.72 -22.61 18.48
CA LYS A 209 -12.37 -23.51 17.51
C LYS A 209 -12.30 -22.99 16.07
N ASP A 210 -12.27 -21.66 15.89
CA ASP A 210 -12.29 -20.99 14.60
C ASP A 210 -10.88 -20.51 14.19
N VAL A 211 -9.84 -21.06 14.83
CA VAL A 211 -8.42 -20.75 14.54
C VAL A 211 -8.07 -20.91 13.06
N ARG A 212 -7.18 -20.04 12.58
CA ARG A 212 -6.62 -20.08 11.22
C ARG A 212 -5.12 -20.32 11.24
N PHE A 213 -4.66 -21.31 10.46
CA PHE A 213 -3.24 -21.66 10.32
C PHE A 213 -2.70 -21.19 8.97
N ILE A 214 -1.53 -20.58 8.95
CA ILE A 214 -0.84 -20.11 7.74
C ILE A 214 0.55 -20.74 7.67
N ASP A 215 0.84 -21.39 6.56
CA ASP A 215 2.19 -21.85 6.23
C ASP A 215 2.90 -20.81 5.36
N SER A 216 3.98 -20.23 5.86
CA SER A 216 4.78 -19.26 5.10
C SER A 216 5.54 -19.87 3.91
N SER A 217 5.67 -21.20 3.85
CA SER A 217 6.19 -21.92 2.69
C SER A 217 5.14 -22.08 1.59
N SER A 218 3.86 -21.79 1.86
CA SER A 218 2.80 -21.81 0.85
C SER A 218 2.90 -20.56 -0.05
N PRO A 219 2.89 -20.71 -1.39
CA PRO A 219 2.98 -19.57 -2.31
C PRO A 219 1.76 -18.65 -2.24
N THR A 220 0.61 -19.13 -1.76
CA THR A 220 -0.64 -18.35 -1.70
C THR A 220 -0.89 -17.73 -0.33
N PHE A 221 -0.21 -18.18 0.73
CA PHE A 221 -0.47 -17.77 2.12
C PHE A 221 -1.94 -17.95 2.54
N GLU A 222 -2.70 -18.80 1.84
CA GLU A 222 -4.06 -19.13 2.21
C GLU A 222 -4.07 -19.88 3.53
N SER A 223 -4.96 -19.47 4.44
CA SER A 223 -5.07 -20.12 5.74
C SER A 223 -5.96 -21.35 5.68
N ILE A 224 -5.72 -22.31 6.57
CA ILE A 224 -6.55 -23.50 6.76
C ILE A 224 -7.18 -23.52 8.16
N SER A 225 -8.22 -24.34 8.32
CA SER A 225 -8.91 -24.57 9.60
C SER A 225 -8.15 -25.55 10.50
N LEU A 226 -8.56 -25.64 11.78
CA LEU A 226 -8.04 -26.64 12.71
C LEU A 226 -8.24 -28.08 12.25
N VAL A 227 -9.33 -28.38 11.55
CA VAL A 227 -9.59 -29.73 11.01
C VAL A 227 -8.55 -30.08 9.96
N GLU A 228 -8.31 -29.16 9.02
CA GLU A 228 -7.33 -29.35 7.96
C GLU A 228 -5.91 -29.39 8.51
N GLN A 229 -5.59 -28.58 9.53
CA GLN A 229 -4.28 -28.61 10.19
C GLN A 229 -4.02 -29.97 10.85
N LYS A 230 -5.01 -30.54 11.53
CA LYS A 230 -4.90 -31.90 12.10
C LYS A 230 -4.58 -32.96 11.05
N ASP A 231 -5.14 -32.83 9.84
CA ASP A 231 -4.84 -33.72 8.73
C ASP A 231 -3.41 -33.52 8.20
N VAL A 232 -2.90 -32.28 8.20
CA VAL A 232 -1.49 -31.98 7.87
C VAL A 232 -0.55 -32.59 8.91
N ASP A 233 -0.80 -32.35 10.20
CA ASP A 233 0.00 -32.86 11.30
C ASP A 233 0.05 -34.39 11.27
N LYS A 234 -1.09 -35.04 11.01
CA LYS A 234 -1.16 -36.50 10.85
C LYS A 234 -0.26 -37.00 9.72
N LYS A 235 -0.24 -36.35 8.55
CA LYS A 235 0.62 -36.74 7.43
C LYS A 235 2.11 -36.59 7.74
N ILE A 236 2.48 -35.56 8.51
CA ILE A 236 3.86 -35.41 9.00
C ILE A 236 4.18 -36.57 9.93
N LEU A 237 3.30 -36.85 10.90
CA LEU A 237 3.49 -37.91 11.89
C LEU A 237 3.46 -39.34 11.30
N GLU A 238 2.85 -39.55 10.14
CA GLU A 238 2.93 -40.82 9.42
C GLU A 238 4.37 -41.12 8.96
N ASN A 239 5.18 -40.08 8.72
CA ASN A 239 6.53 -40.18 8.17
C ASN A 239 7.63 -39.86 9.19
N PHE A 240 7.32 -39.13 10.26
CA PHE A 240 8.27 -38.64 11.23
C PHE A 240 7.80 -38.89 12.68
N ASP A 241 8.74 -39.20 13.57
CA ASP A 241 8.53 -39.17 15.01
C ASP A 241 9.10 -37.86 15.58
N VAL A 242 8.40 -37.20 16.50
CA VAL A 242 8.94 -36.06 17.25
C VAL A 242 9.81 -36.60 18.39
N ALA A 243 11.11 -36.33 18.36
CA ALA A 243 12.05 -36.80 19.38
C ALA A 243 12.23 -35.79 20.53
N SER A 244 12.26 -34.51 20.22
CA SER A 244 12.37 -33.41 21.21
C SER A 244 12.02 -32.08 20.55
N ILE A 245 11.65 -31.09 21.36
CA ILE A 245 11.42 -29.73 20.94
C ILE A 245 12.24 -28.79 21.83
N ASP A 246 13.28 -28.18 21.25
CA ASP A 246 14.13 -27.26 21.98
C ASP A 246 13.64 -25.82 21.80
N MET A 247 13.42 -25.11 22.90
CA MET A 247 13.14 -23.67 22.88
C MET A 247 14.42 -22.90 22.51
N VAL A 248 14.34 -22.04 21.49
CA VAL A 248 15.46 -21.20 21.06
C VAL A 248 15.25 -19.77 21.57
N GLY A 249 16.04 -19.36 22.56
CA GLY A 249 15.81 -18.09 23.26
C GLY A 249 14.56 -18.16 24.15
N TYR A 250 13.93 -17.01 24.40
CA TYR A 250 12.63 -16.95 25.08
C TYR A 250 11.57 -16.38 24.13
N PRO A 251 10.32 -16.88 24.18
CA PRO A 251 9.22 -16.26 23.46
C PRO A 251 8.93 -14.85 23.99
N ASP A 252 8.59 -13.94 23.08
CA ASP A 252 8.11 -12.61 23.41
C ASP A 252 6.61 -12.53 23.18
N TYR A 253 5.90 -11.91 24.12
CA TYR A 253 4.50 -11.54 23.97
C TYR A 253 4.40 -10.03 23.71
N LEU A 254 3.83 -9.68 22.56
CA LEU A 254 3.61 -8.32 22.09
C LEU A 254 2.13 -8.00 22.24
N HIS A 255 1.82 -7.02 23.09
CA HIS A 255 0.48 -6.45 23.23
C HIS A 255 0.46 -5.06 22.60
N TYR A 256 -0.04 -4.97 21.38
CA TYR A 256 -0.06 -3.75 20.57
C TYR A 256 -1.19 -2.80 20.99
N GLU A 257 -0.90 -1.51 21.06
CA GLU A 257 -1.92 -0.46 21.22
C GLU A 257 -2.85 -0.39 20.01
N MET A 258 -2.28 -0.44 18.80
CA MET A 258 -3.05 -0.41 17.57
C MET A 258 -3.78 -1.73 17.35
N GLY A 259 -5.11 -1.66 17.33
CA GLY A 259 -5.96 -2.82 17.09
C GLY A 259 -5.98 -3.83 18.24
N ASP A 260 -5.39 -3.50 19.40
CA ASP A 260 -5.37 -4.34 20.61
C ASP A 260 -4.85 -5.77 20.33
N ALA A 261 -3.90 -5.90 19.40
CA ALA A 261 -3.41 -7.19 18.96
C ALA A 261 -2.52 -7.83 20.02
N ARG A 262 -2.69 -9.15 20.21
CA ARG A 262 -2.02 -9.96 21.24
C ARG A 262 -1.26 -11.08 20.57
N VAL A 263 0.06 -10.97 20.46
CA VAL A 263 0.87 -11.89 19.66
C VAL A 263 1.99 -12.51 20.48
N VAL A 264 2.14 -13.83 20.46
CA VAL A 264 3.38 -14.48 20.91
C VAL A 264 4.24 -14.80 19.70
N GLN A 265 5.50 -14.36 19.74
CA GLN A 265 6.55 -14.74 18.81
C GLN A 265 7.49 -15.73 19.51
N SER A 266 7.76 -16.87 18.87
CA SER A 266 8.58 -17.92 19.49
C SER A 266 9.41 -18.69 18.46
N TRP A 267 10.61 -19.09 18.86
CA TRP A 267 11.52 -19.91 18.06
C TRP A 267 11.72 -21.27 18.71
N TRP A 268 11.69 -22.31 17.89
CA TRP A 268 11.84 -23.70 18.31
C TRP A 268 12.70 -24.48 17.32
N ASN A 269 13.40 -25.47 17.82
CA ASN A 269 13.98 -26.54 17.01
C ASN A 269 13.18 -27.81 17.27
N ILE A 270 12.37 -28.23 16.29
CA ILE A 270 11.66 -29.50 16.36
C ILE A 270 12.57 -30.58 15.79
N ASN A 271 13.00 -31.51 16.65
CA ASN A 271 13.87 -32.60 16.27
C ASN A 271 13.02 -33.81 15.89
N PHE A 272 13.00 -34.15 14.61
CA PHE A 272 12.30 -35.30 14.06
C PHE A 272 13.25 -36.49 13.84
N ILE A 273 12.69 -37.70 13.90
CA ILE A 273 13.30 -38.93 13.37
C ILE A 273 12.42 -39.42 12.22
N ARG A 274 12.97 -39.46 10.99
CA ARG A 274 12.26 -40.00 9.84
C ARG A 274 12.09 -41.51 9.94
N LYS A 275 10.89 -42.01 9.72
CA LYS A 275 10.53 -43.41 9.97
C LYS A 275 11.17 -44.37 8.97
N SER A 276 11.31 -43.97 7.71
CA SER A 276 11.78 -44.81 6.60
C SER A 276 13.25 -45.20 6.72
N ASP A 277 14.11 -44.29 7.18
CA ASP A 277 15.57 -44.47 7.21
C ASP A 277 16.22 -44.13 8.56
N LYS A 278 15.41 -43.77 9.57
CA LYS A 278 15.86 -43.37 10.92
C LYS A 278 16.76 -42.13 10.93
N LYS A 279 16.70 -41.30 9.88
CA LYS A 279 17.47 -40.05 9.81
C LYS A 279 16.93 -39.03 10.82
N ALA A 280 17.84 -38.45 11.61
CA ALA A 280 17.53 -37.30 12.46
C ALA A 280 17.50 -36.01 11.64
N ILE A 281 16.49 -35.18 11.87
CA ILE A 281 16.26 -33.91 11.19
C ILE A 281 15.89 -32.87 12.24
N THR A 282 16.62 -31.77 12.29
CA THR A 282 16.23 -30.60 13.09
C THR A 282 15.53 -29.61 12.18
N MET A 283 14.31 -29.21 12.55
CA MET A 283 13.52 -28.18 11.88
C MET A 283 13.48 -26.92 12.75
N PRO A 284 14.31 -25.91 12.45
CA PRO A 284 14.12 -24.58 12.99
C PRO A 284 12.79 -23.99 12.50
N ILE A 285 11.98 -23.52 13.43
CA ILE A 285 10.67 -22.94 13.14
C ILE A 285 10.43 -21.71 14.02
N HIS A 286 9.89 -20.67 13.42
CA HIS A 286 9.37 -19.50 14.10
C HIS A 286 7.85 -19.45 13.99
N TYR A 287 7.19 -19.29 15.12
CA TYR A 287 5.74 -19.14 15.18
C TYR A 287 5.36 -17.72 15.57
N GLN A 288 4.36 -17.18 14.87
CA GLN A 288 3.57 -16.04 15.34
C GLN A 288 2.16 -16.51 15.65
N MET A 289 1.74 -16.38 16.91
CA MET A 289 0.43 -16.83 17.38
C MET A 289 -0.37 -15.66 17.93
N ASN A 290 -1.54 -15.39 17.34
CA ASN A 290 -2.46 -14.37 17.86
C ASN A 290 -3.38 -14.96 18.92
N PHE A 291 -3.73 -14.16 19.92
CA PHE A 291 -4.59 -14.56 21.03
C PHE A 291 -5.85 -13.71 21.09
N ASN A 292 -6.97 -14.32 21.47
CA ASN A 292 -8.14 -13.57 21.94
C ASN A 292 -8.00 -13.18 23.42
N GLU A 293 -8.98 -12.44 23.94
CA GLU A 293 -9.02 -12.00 25.35
C GLU A 293 -9.10 -13.17 26.34
N ASP A 294 -9.63 -14.32 25.92
CA ASP A 294 -9.73 -15.54 26.72
C ASP A 294 -8.40 -16.34 26.78
N GLY A 295 -7.35 -15.86 26.10
CA GLY A 295 -6.05 -16.52 26.05
C GLY A 295 -6.01 -17.76 25.15
N LYS A 296 -6.96 -17.89 24.21
CA LYS A 296 -6.95 -18.91 23.15
C LYS A 296 -6.24 -18.40 21.90
N ILE A 297 -5.53 -19.29 21.22
CA ILE A 297 -4.84 -18.96 19.98
C ILE A 297 -5.86 -18.91 18.84
N THR A 298 -6.00 -17.75 18.19
CA THR A 298 -6.94 -17.49 17.10
C THR A 298 -6.31 -17.54 15.72
N SER A 299 -4.99 -17.38 15.63
CA SER A 299 -4.24 -17.72 14.43
C SER A 299 -2.82 -18.13 14.74
N GLU A 300 -2.26 -18.95 13.86
CA GLU A 300 -0.85 -19.35 13.86
C GLU A 300 -0.27 -19.12 12.48
N THR A 301 0.91 -18.51 12.41
CA THR A 301 1.74 -18.50 11.20
C THR A 301 3.07 -19.19 11.49
N ALA A 302 3.38 -20.21 10.69
CA ALA A 302 4.59 -21.02 10.79
C ALA A 302 5.64 -20.59 9.75
N TYR A 303 6.83 -20.22 10.23
CA TYR A 303 7.99 -19.86 9.42
C TYR A 303 9.08 -20.92 9.54
N TYR A 304 9.22 -21.73 8.50
CA TYR A 304 10.15 -22.86 8.45
C TYR A 304 10.53 -23.19 7.00
N ASN A 305 11.51 -24.08 6.82
CA ASN A 305 11.87 -24.61 5.50
C ASN A 305 11.19 -25.96 5.26
N ALA A 306 10.10 -25.98 4.49
CA ALA A 306 9.33 -27.20 4.21
C ALA A 306 10.15 -28.32 3.55
N LYS A 307 11.24 -28.00 2.83
CA LYS A 307 12.11 -29.01 2.20
C LYS A 307 12.82 -29.94 3.18
N LEU A 308 12.80 -29.61 4.48
CA LEU A 308 13.34 -30.50 5.52
C LEU A 308 12.45 -31.73 5.76
N LEU A 309 11.20 -31.71 5.26
CA LEU A 309 10.22 -32.78 5.41
C LEU A 309 10.09 -33.67 4.15
N ASP A 310 10.89 -33.43 3.11
CA ASP A 310 10.96 -34.23 1.88
C ASP A 310 11.71 -35.57 2.05
#